data_AF-A0A2E5DUZ0-F1
#
_entry.id   AF-A0A2E5DUZ0-F1
#
_cell.length_a   1.000
_cell.length_b   1.000
_cell.length_c   1.000
_cell.angle_alpha   90.00
_cell.angle_beta   90.00
_cell.angle_gamma   90.00
#
_symmetry.space_group_name_H-M   'P 1'
#
loop_
_entity.id
_entity.type
_entity.pdbx_description
1 polymer ?
#
loop_
_entity_poly.entity_id
_entity_poly.type
_entity_poly.pdbx_seq_one_letter_code
_entity_poly.pdbx_strand_id
1 'polypeptide(L)'
;MSDTIEDRLKETSATCLETYTAWSKNKKDTSAYQSLHSAVHELRKVASRLEIELASSERESSPRKNIKPPQHKTTKAPVSNDADDGAQESSNDRPRQRRTRKPKAASGGAE
;
A
#
# COMPACT_ATOMS: atom_id res chain seq x y z
N MET A 1 -2.95 2.99 30.09
CA MET A 1 -3.85 2.13 29.31
C MET A 1 -2.99 1.28 28.40
N SER A 2 -3.10 -0.04 28.48
CA SER A 2 -2.33 -0.94 27.63
C SER A 2 -2.80 -0.80 26.18
N ASP A 3 -1.91 -0.44 25.26
CA ASP A 3 -2.20 -0.23 23.83
C ASP A 3 -2.38 -1.56 23.06
N THR A 4 -3.02 -2.57 23.67
CA THR A 4 -3.21 -3.86 23.03
C THR A 4 -4.35 -3.80 22.02
N ILE A 5 -4.26 -4.57 20.93
CA ILE A 5 -5.33 -4.64 19.94
C ILE A 5 -6.64 -5.17 20.54
N GLU A 6 -6.56 -6.03 21.55
CA GLU A 6 -7.70 -6.56 22.30
C GLU A 6 -8.44 -5.44 23.05
N ASP A 7 -7.72 -4.59 23.78
CA ASP A 7 -8.32 -3.47 24.51
C ASP A 7 -8.97 -2.48 23.55
N ARG A 8 -8.30 -2.16 22.44
CA ARG A 8 -8.83 -1.27 21.40
C ARG A 8 -10.06 -1.85 20.72
N LEU A 9 -10.11 -3.17 20.49
CA LEU A 9 -11.29 -3.83 19.93
C LEU A 9 -12.48 -3.74 20.90
N LYS A 10 -12.26 -4.01 22.19
CA LYS A 10 -13.31 -3.91 23.22
C LYS A 10 -13.87 -2.49 23.31
N GLU A 11 -13.00 -1.48 23.38
CA GLU A 11 -13.41 -0.08 23.51
C GLU A 11 -14.14 0.44 22.25
N THR A 12 -13.57 0.19 21.06
CA THR A 12 -14.16 0.68 19.80
C THR A 12 -15.48 -0.01 19.47
N SER A 13 -15.62 -1.31 19.73
CA SER A 13 -16.88 -2.02 19.53
C SER A 13 -17.97 -1.56 20.49
N ALA A 14 -17.63 -1.34 21.77
CA ALA A 14 -18.56 -0.79 22.76
C ALA A 14 -19.04 0.61 22.36
N THR A 15 -18.11 1.49 21.98
CA THR A 15 -18.43 2.86 21.51
C THR A 15 -19.28 2.85 20.24
N CYS A 16 -18.98 1.96 19.29
CA CYS A 16 -19.77 1.81 18.07
C CYS A 16 -21.20 1.34 18.36
N LEU A 17 -21.38 0.42 19.32
CA LEU A 17 -22.70 -0.05 19.71
C LEU A 17 -23.49 1.04 20.42
N GLU A 18 -22.87 1.75 21.36
CA GLU A 18 -23.51 2.86 22.08
C GLU A 18 -23.98 3.96 21.12
N THR A 19 -23.09 4.46 20.27
CA THR A 19 -23.41 5.51 19.28
C THR A 19 -24.46 5.04 18.26
N TYR A 20 -24.45 3.76 17.88
CA TYR A 20 -25.49 3.17 17.05
C TYR A 20 -26.84 3.17 17.75
N THR A 21 -26.91 2.75 19.02
CA THR A 21 -28.17 2.75 19.77
C THR A 21 -28.72 4.17 19.94
N ALA A 22 -27.86 5.16 20.19
CA ALA A 22 -28.24 6.57 20.28
C ALA A 22 -28.81 7.10 18.96
N TRP A 23 -28.11 6.88 17.84
CA TRP A 23 -28.58 7.26 16.51
C TRP A 23 -29.87 6.52 16.10
N SER A 24 -30.00 5.23 16.46
CA SER A 24 -31.17 4.43 16.11
C SER A 24 -32.47 4.95 16.75
N LYS A 25 -32.38 5.54 17.95
CA LYS A 25 -33.50 6.16 18.66
C LYS A 25 -33.96 7.47 18.00
N ASN A 26 -33.04 8.21 17.38
CA ASN A 26 -33.35 9.46 16.67
C ASN A 26 -32.52 9.61 15.39
N LYS A 27 -33.01 9.04 14.29
CA LYS A 27 -32.29 9.01 13.00
C LYS A 27 -32.08 10.38 12.35
N LYS A 28 -32.76 11.43 12.83
CA LYS A 28 -32.59 12.80 12.33
C LYS A 28 -31.48 13.56 13.06
N ASP A 29 -30.93 12.98 14.13
CA ASP A 29 -29.83 13.58 14.86
C ASP A 29 -28.52 13.46 14.07
N THR A 30 -28.07 14.61 13.55
CA THR A 30 -26.83 14.73 12.78
C THR A 30 -25.58 14.55 13.63
N SER A 31 -25.63 14.89 14.92
CA SER A 31 -24.52 14.70 15.86
C SER A 31 -24.32 13.22 16.18
N ALA A 32 -25.41 12.51 16.46
CA ALA A 32 -25.37 11.06 16.66
C ALA A 32 -24.90 10.32 15.40
N TYR A 33 -25.32 10.78 14.21
CA TYR A 33 -24.85 10.23 12.93
C TYR A 33 -23.33 10.41 12.73
N GLN A 34 -22.79 11.60 12.99
CA GLN A 34 -21.34 11.84 12.88
C GLN A 34 -20.54 11.04 13.92
N SER A 35 -21.07 10.91 15.13
CA SER A 35 -20.47 10.12 16.20
C SER A 35 -20.41 8.64 15.82
N LEU A 36 -21.51 8.09 15.28
CA LEU A 36 -21.55 6.74 14.75
C LEU A 36 -20.56 6.55 13.59
N HIS A 37 -20.49 7.49 12.65
CA HIS A 37 -19.56 7.39 11.53
C HIS A 37 -18.10 7.36 11.98
N SER A 38 -17.75 8.16 13.00
CA SER A 38 -16.42 8.15 13.61
C SER A 38 -16.14 6.82 14.31
N ALA A 39 -17.08 6.31 15.11
CA ALA A 39 -16.93 5.03 15.79
C ALA A 39 -16.76 3.86 14.82
N VAL A 40 -17.52 3.84 13.72
CA VAL A 40 -17.38 2.85 12.64
C VAL A 40 -16.02 2.97 11.95
N HIS A 41 -15.51 4.20 11.76
CA HIS A 41 -14.19 4.40 11.16
C HIS A 41 -13.06 3.84 12.05
N GLU A 42 -13.11 4.07 13.36
CA GLU A 42 -12.16 3.47 14.30
C GLU A 42 -12.26 1.94 14.31
N LEU A 43 -13.47 1.38 14.30
CA LEU A 43 -13.68 -0.07 14.23
C LEU A 43 -13.06 -0.67 12.96
N ARG A 44 -13.13 0.03 11.81
CA ARG A 44 -12.46 -0.41 10.57
C ARG A 44 -10.94 -0.44 10.70
N LYS A 45 -10.32 0.53 11.40
CA LYS A 45 -8.87 0.51 11.63
C LYS A 45 -8.45 -0.72 12.44
N VAL A 46 -9.22 -1.03 13.48
CA VAL A 46 -8.99 -2.22 14.31
C VAL A 46 -9.17 -3.49 13.48
N ALA A 47 -10.24 -3.59 12.69
CA ALA A 47 -10.47 -4.73 11.80
C ALA A 47 -9.33 -4.94 10.81
N SER A 48 -8.88 -3.88 10.11
CA SER A 48 -7.74 -3.97 9.18
C SER A 48 -6.45 -4.42 9.88
N ARG A 49 -6.25 -4.03 11.14
CA ARG A 49 -5.08 -4.49 11.91
C ARG A 49 -5.15 -5.99 12.19
N LEU A 50 -6.32 -6.50 12.59
CA LEU A 50 -6.54 -7.93 12.80
C LEU A 50 -6.38 -8.74 11.51
N GLU A 51 -6.86 -8.22 10.38
CA GLU A 51 -6.67 -8.85 9.05
C GLU A 51 -5.18 -9.00 8.70
N ILE A 52 -4.36 -7.98 9.00
CA ILE A 52 -2.91 -8.03 8.79
C ILE A 52 -2.27 -9.10 9.69
N GLU A 53 -2.68 -9.20 10.96
CA GLU A 53 -2.14 -10.19 11.90
C GLU A 53 -2.51 -11.62 11.47
N LEU A 54 -3.75 -11.83 11.01
CA LEU A 54 -4.18 -13.09 10.41
C LEU A 54 -3.34 -13.44 9.18
N ALA A 55 -3.20 -12.53 8.22
CA ALA A 55 -2.42 -12.76 7.01
C ALA A 55 -0.92 -13.00 7.30
N SER A 56 -0.39 -12.33 8.34
CA SER A 56 0.99 -12.52 8.79
C SER A 56 1.18 -13.91 9.40
N SER A 57 0.25 -14.35 10.24
CA SER A 57 0.28 -15.71 10.82
C SER A 57 0.17 -16.80 9.75
N GLU A 58 -0.67 -16.61 8.73
CA GLU A 58 -0.76 -17.53 7.59
C GLU A 58 0.56 -17.59 6.82
N ARG A 59 1.18 -16.43 6.55
CA ARG A 59 2.47 -16.34 5.86
C ARG A 59 3.61 -16.98 6.66
N GLU A 60 3.62 -16.84 7.97
CA GLU A 60 4.58 -17.50 8.86
C GLU A 60 4.39 -19.02 8.85
N SER A 61 3.13 -19.49 8.81
CA SER A 61 2.81 -20.92 8.74
C SER A 61 3.18 -21.57 7.39
N SER A 62 3.13 -20.80 6.29
CA SER A 62 3.48 -21.25 4.95
C SER A 62 4.79 -20.60 4.49
N PRO A 63 5.97 -21.16 4.84
CA PRO A 63 7.25 -20.60 4.43
C PRO A 63 7.26 -20.49 2.90
N ARG A 64 7.53 -19.28 2.41
CA ARG A 64 7.60 -19.02 0.97
C ARG A 64 8.58 -20.01 0.36
N LYS A 65 8.10 -20.84 -0.58
CA LYS A 65 8.96 -21.72 -1.37
C LYS A 65 10.08 -20.85 -1.93
N ASN A 66 11.34 -21.18 -1.61
CA ASN A 66 12.49 -20.46 -2.13
C ASN A 66 12.43 -20.48 -3.66
N ILE A 67 11.96 -19.38 -4.25
CA ILE A 67 11.92 -19.23 -5.70
C ILE A 67 13.37 -19.11 -6.13
N LYS A 68 13.89 -20.15 -6.78
CA LYS A 68 15.23 -20.09 -7.36
C LYS A 68 15.24 -18.95 -8.37
N PRO A 69 16.26 -18.07 -8.35
CA PRO A 69 16.38 -17.02 -9.36
C PRO A 69 16.37 -17.65 -10.76
N PRO A 70 15.67 -17.03 -11.74
CA PRO A 70 15.67 -17.54 -13.09
C PRO A 70 17.12 -17.58 -13.61
N GLN A 71 17.51 -18.72 -14.18
CA GLN A 71 18.83 -18.84 -14.82
C GLN A 71 18.83 -17.98 -16.09
N HIS A 72 19.60 -16.89 -16.09
CA HIS A 72 19.80 -16.07 -17.28
C HIS A 72 20.63 -16.87 -18.30
N LYS A 73 20.00 -17.30 -19.41
CA LYS A 73 20.71 -17.88 -20.56
C LYS A 73 21.47 -16.76 -21.27
N THR A 74 22.75 -16.58 -20.98
CA THR A 74 23.62 -15.71 -21.77
C THR A 74 23.98 -16.43 -23.07
N THR A 75 23.11 -16.34 -24.08
CA THR A 75 23.47 -16.73 -25.44
C THR A 75 24.42 -15.67 -25.99
N LYS A 76 25.73 -15.86 -25.81
CA LYS A 76 26.72 -15.14 -26.61
C LYS A 76 26.66 -15.74 -28.01
N ALA A 77 25.89 -15.13 -28.91
CA ALA A 77 26.04 -15.39 -30.33
C ALA A 77 27.47 -14.97 -30.74
N PRO A 78 28.24 -15.81 -31.44
CA PRO A 78 29.52 -15.38 -32.00
C PRO A 78 29.23 -14.34 -33.08
N VAL A 79 29.78 -13.13 -32.91
CA VAL A 79 29.83 -12.11 -33.96
C VAL A 79 30.86 -12.56 -35.01
N SER A 80 30.39 -13.20 -36.08
CA SER A 80 31.13 -13.33 -37.33
C SER A 80 31.04 -12.00 -38.08
N ASN A 81 32.16 -11.29 -38.18
CA ASN A 81 32.34 -10.16 -39.07
C ASN A 81 32.53 -10.68 -40.49
N ASP A 82 31.46 -10.73 -41.28
CA ASP A 82 31.55 -10.79 -42.75
C ASP A 82 30.36 -10.04 -43.35
N ALA A 83 30.63 -9.41 -44.49
CA ALA A 83 29.97 -8.22 -44.99
C ALA A 83 28.59 -8.41 -45.67
N ASP A 84 27.93 -7.25 -45.84
CA ASP A 84 27.20 -6.82 -47.04
C ASP A 84 25.66 -7.01 -47.14
N ASP A 85 25.04 -5.88 -47.49
CA ASP A 85 23.73 -5.59 -48.10
C ASP A 85 22.41 -6.07 -47.46
N GLY A 86 21.48 -5.13 -47.28
CA GLY A 86 20.06 -5.44 -47.07
C GLY A 86 19.31 -4.50 -46.14
N ALA A 87 18.29 -3.84 -46.69
CA ALA A 87 17.55 -2.73 -46.10
C ALA A 87 16.61 -3.08 -44.92
N GLN A 88 16.17 -1.98 -44.29
CA GLN A 88 14.85 -1.71 -43.69
C GLN A 88 14.62 -1.87 -42.17
N GLU A 89 14.25 -0.71 -41.61
CA GLU A 89 13.07 -0.48 -40.76
C GLU A 89 13.28 -0.21 -39.25
N SER A 90 13.19 1.08 -38.93
CA SER A 90 12.53 1.69 -37.77
C SER A 90 12.61 0.96 -36.43
N SER A 91 13.47 1.44 -35.54
CA SER A 91 13.24 1.30 -34.09
C SER A 91 13.65 2.58 -33.39
N ASN A 92 12.62 3.36 -33.04
CA ASN A 92 12.72 4.58 -32.27
C ASN A 92 12.91 4.23 -30.78
N ASP A 93 14.01 3.57 -30.42
CA ASP A 93 14.32 3.18 -29.03
C ASP A 93 15.32 4.18 -28.42
N ARG A 94 14.81 5.37 -28.08
CA ARG A 94 15.56 6.34 -27.27
C ARG A 94 15.31 6.06 -25.79
N PRO A 95 16.34 5.83 -24.96
CA PRO A 95 16.15 5.61 -23.53
C PRO A 95 15.62 6.89 -22.88
N ARG A 96 14.44 6.78 -22.24
CA ARG A 96 13.81 7.86 -21.46
C ARG A 96 14.72 8.23 -20.29
N GLN A 97 15.53 9.27 -20.45
CA GLN A 97 16.33 9.83 -19.35
C GLN A 97 15.41 10.28 -18.21
N ARG A 98 15.52 9.59 -17.08
CA ARG A 98 14.80 9.84 -15.83
C ARG A 98 15.25 11.20 -15.27
N ARG A 99 14.41 12.23 -15.44
CA ARG A 99 14.66 13.57 -14.89
C ARG A 99 14.62 13.50 -13.36
N THR A 100 15.78 13.53 -12.72
CA THR A 100 15.90 13.75 -11.28
C THR A 100 15.53 15.21 -10.97
N ARG A 101 14.41 15.43 -10.30
CA ARG A 101 14.03 16.76 -9.79
C ARG A 101 14.93 17.12 -8.61
N LYS A 102 15.73 18.18 -8.77
CA LYS A 102 16.52 18.80 -7.69
C LYS A 102 15.57 19.56 -6.74
N PRO A 103 15.67 19.40 -5.41
CA PRO A 103 14.82 20.14 -4.48
C PRO A 103 15.19 21.63 -4.45
N LYS A 104 14.17 22.49 -4.44
CA LYS A 104 14.29 23.95 -4.39
C LYS A 104 14.67 24.37 -2.96
N ALA A 105 15.80 25.06 -2.81
CA ALA A 105 16.24 25.62 -1.54
C ALA A 105 15.22 26.64 -1.00
N ALA A 106 14.97 26.58 0.30
CA ALA A 106 14.12 27.49 1.03
C ALA A 106 14.71 28.92 0.98
N SER A 107 13.91 29.88 0.50
CA SER A 107 14.21 31.30 0.60
C SER A 107 13.97 31.76 2.04
N GLY A 108 15.05 31.91 2.81
CA GLY A 108 15.05 32.67 4.05
C GLY A 108 14.98 34.16 3.75
N GLY A 109 14.00 34.85 4.34
CA GLY A 109 13.85 36.29 4.29
C GLY A 109 14.72 36.99 5.33
N ALA A 110 15.44 38.01 4.88
CA ALA A 110 16.07 39.13 5.58
C ALA A 110 16.32 40.15 4.45
N GLU A 111 15.97 41.43 4.50
CA GLU A 111 15.58 42.40 5.53
C GLU A 111 14.39 43.25 5.02
#